data_AF-A0A3D0W7I6-F1
#
_entry.id   AF-A0A3D0W7I6-F1
#
_cell.length_a   1.000
_cell.length_b   1.000
_cell.length_c   1.000
_cell.angle_alpha   90.00
_cell.angle_beta   90.00
_cell.angle_gamma   90.00
#
_symmetry.space_group_name_H-M   'P 1'
#
loop_
_entity.id
_entity.type
_entity.pdbx_description
1 polymer ?
#
loop_
_entity_poly.entity_id
_entity_poly.type
_entity_poly.pdbx_seq_one_letter_code
_entity_poly.pdbx_strand_id
1 'polypeptide(L)'
;MVRVTEAAAIAASTLVGRGDEKAADAAAVEAMRAALNELYMDGTVVIGEGERDEAPMLYIGEKVGSAPGKGPKIDIALDPLEGTTITAKAGPNALAVLAIAEEGCLLNAPDVYMDKIAVGPGYPAGVIDLEKSATENVRAVAAAKGVEPHEIIACVLD
;
A
#
# COMPACT_ATOMS: atom_id res chain seq x y z
N MET A 1 14.19 -0.28 -6.14
CA MET A 1 12.74 -0.29 -5.84
C MET A 1 12.09 -1.62 -6.16
N VAL A 2 12.05 -2.11 -7.40
CA VAL A 2 11.47 -3.45 -7.71
C VAL A 2 12.01 -4.56 -6.81
N ARG A 3 13.34 -4.61 -6.59
CA ARG A 3 13.97 -5.60 -5.69
C ARG A 3 13.51 -5.54 -4.24
N VAL A 4 12.99 -4.40 -3.78
CA VAL A 4 12.52 -4.23 -2.40
C VAL A 4 11.19 -4.97 -2.21
N THR A 5 10.23 -4.77 -3.10
CA THR A 5 8.96 -5.49 -3.07
C THR A 5 9.13 -6.97 -3.42
N GLU A 6 10.05 -7.32 -4.33
CA GLU A 6 10.42 -8.72 -4.60
C GLU A 6 10.96 -9.42 -3.34
N ALA A 7 11.89 -8.79 -2.61
CA ALA A 7 12.46 -9.37 -1.40
C ALA A 7 11.38 -9.64 -0.34
N ALA A 8 10.49 -8.68 -0.10
CA ALA A 8 9.38 -8.79 0.83
C ALA A 8 8.41 -9.91 0.42
N ALA A 9 7.95 -9.90 -0.85
CA ALA A 9 7.02 -10.90 -1.37
C ALA A 9 7.61 -12.32 -1.34
N ILE A 10 8.89 -12.49 -1.70
CA ILE A 10 9.58 -13.79 -1.64
C ILE A 10 9.66 -14.28 -0.19
N ALA A 11 10.01 -13.41 0.77
CA ALA A 11 10.09 -13.78 2.17
C ALA A 11 8.72 -14.26 2.71
N ALA A 12 7.67 -13.45 2.49
CA ALA A 12 6.29 -13.80 2.88
C ALA A 12 5.79 -15.09 2.20
N SER A 13 6.17 -15.33 0.94
CA SER A 13 5.68 -16.47 0.16
C SER A 13 5.96 -17.83 0.81
N THR A 14 7.02 -17.92 1.63
CA THR A 14 7.39 -19.16 2.34
C THR A 14 6.39 -19.55 3.44
N LEU A 15 5.54 -18.61 3.85
CA LEU A 15 4.56 -18.71 4.93
C LEU A 15 3.11 -18.74 4.42
N VAL A 16 2.91 -18.75 3.11
CA VAL A 16 1.59 -18.92 2.48
C VAL A 16 0.91 -20.20 2.97
N GLY A 17 -0.33 -20.07 3.43
CA GLY A 17 -1.17 -21.20 3.87
C GLY A 17 -0.74 -21.83 5.20
N ARG A 18 0.16 -21.21 5.96
CA ARG A 18 0.65 -21.74 7.25
C ARG A 18 -0.16 -21.30 8.47
N GLY A 19 -1.14 -20.41 8.30
CA GLY A 19 -1.98 -19.93 9.39
C GLY A 19 -1.29 -19.00 10.39
N ASP A 20 -0.11 -18.47 10.06
CA ASP A 20 0.66 -17.57 10.92
C ASP A 20 0.85 -16.20 10.26
N GLU A 21 -0.09 -15.30 10.55
CA GLU A 21 -0.14 -13.93 10.00
C GLU A 21 1.08 -13.12 10.45
N LYS A 22 1.43 -13.22 11.74
CA LYS A 22 2.52 -12.45 12.35
C LYS A 22 3.88 -12.86 11.81
N ALA A 23 4.10 -14.16 11.61
CA ALA A 23 5.35 -14.63 11.01
C ALA A 23 5.46 -14.18 9.55
N ALA A 24 4.36 -14.25 8.78
CA ALA A 24 4.35 -13.84 7.37
C ALA A 24 4.69 -12.37 7.22
N ASP A 25 4.08 -11.55 8.06
CA ASP A 25 4.30 -10.11 8.11
C ASP A 25 5.73 -9.76 8.53
N ALA A 26 6.21 -10.31 9.65
CA ALA A 26 7.57 -10.08 10.12
C ALA A 26 8.63 -10.44 9.06
N ALA A 27 8.44 -11.55 8.33
CA ALA A 27 9.35 -11.94 7.26
C ALA A 27 9.39 -10.91 6.12
N ALA A 28 8.23 -10.34 5.75
CA ALA A 28 8.14 -9.29 4.74
C ALA A 28 8.78 -7.99 5.20
N VAL A 29 8.47 -7.53 6.42
CA VAL A 29 9.01 -6.31 7.04
C VAL A 29 10.54 -6.37 7.10
N GLU A 30 11.11 -7.47 7.59
CA GLU A 30 12.57 -7.64 7.69
C GLU A 30 13.26 -7.59 6.32
N ALA A 31 12.72 -8.33 5.35
CA ALA A 31 13.27 -8.40 4.00
C ALA A 31 13.16 -7.06 3.27
N MET A 32 12.01 -6.37 3.39
CA MET A 32 11.79 -5.04 2.81
C MET A 32 12.79 -4.03 3.39
N ARG A 33 12.92 -3.98 4.71
CA ARG A 33 13.81 -3.06 5.41
C ARG A 33 15.27 -3.28 5.03
N ALA A 34 15.71 -4.54 4.98
CA ALA A 34 17.06 -4.88 4.56
C ALA A 34 17.35 -4.39 3.13
N ALA A 35 16.43 -4.65 2.20
CA ALA A 35 16.57 -4.23 0.80
C ALA A 35 16.53 -2.70 0.63
N LEU A 36 15.71 -1.98 1.41
CA LEU A 36 15.70 -0.51 1.43
C LEU A 36 17.06 0.05 1.85
N ASN A 37 17.70 -0.55 2.85
CA ASN A 37 18.98 -0.08 3.39
C ASN A 37 20.19 -0.30 2.46
N GLU A 38 20.03 -1.03 1.36
CA GLU A 38 21.05 -1.15 0.30
C GLU A 38 21.03 0.01 -0.70
N LEU A 39 19.96 0.82 -0.71
CA LEU A 39 19.76 1.86 -1.72
C LEU A 39 20.44 3.17 -1.32
N TYR A 40 21.08 3.84 -2.29
CA TYR A 40 21.67 5.16 -2.09
C TYR A 40 20.59 6.25 -1.99
N MET A 41 20.07 6.49 -0.79
CA MET A 41 19.04 7.47 -0.48
C MET A 41 19.11 7.93 0.99
N ASP A 42 18.49 9.09 1.27
CA ASP A 42 18.11 9.53 2.61
C ASP A 42 16.59 9.41 2.73
N GLY A 43 16.13 8.17 2.94
CA GLY A 43 14.70 7.83 2.97
C GLY A 43 14.09 8.04 4.34
N THR A 44 12.86 8.53 4.37
CA THR A 44 12.03 8.62 5.57
C THR A 44 10.76 7.79 5.35
N VAL A 45 10.45 6.87 6.25
CA VAL A 45 9.15 6.20 6.26
C VAL A 45 8.10 7.18 6.76
N VAL A 46 7.08 7.47 5.97
CA VAL A 46 5.98 8.39 6.34
C VAL A 46 4.64 7.68 6.48
N ILE A 47 4.50 6.50 5.89
CA ILE A 47 3.42 5.54 6.13
C ILE A 47 4.10 4.17 6.25
N GLY A 48 3.87 3.47 7.35
CA GLY A 48 4.50 2.16 7.60
C GLY A 48 3.73 1.36 8.64
N GLU A 49 4.43 0.46 9.34
CA GLU A 49 3.84 -0.56 10.24
C GLU A 49 3.15 0.00 11.49
N GLY A 50 3.31 1.30 11.75
CA GLY A 50 2.70 2.00 12.88
C GLY A 50 3.63 3.05 13.48
N GLU A 51 3.24 3.54 14.65
CA GLU A 51 4.07 4.44 15.44
C GLU A 51 5.29 3.71 16.02
N ARG A 52 6.35 4.45 16.35
CA ARG A 52 7.61 3.86 16.84
C ARG A 52 7.46 2.97 18.08
N ASP A 53 6.50 3.30 18.94
CA ASP A 53 6.25 2.54 20.17
C ASP A 53 5.48 1.23 19.90
N GLU A 54 4.87 1.10 18.71
CA GLU A 54 4.00 -0.01 18.31
C GLU A 54 4.69 -0.93 17.30
N ALA A 55 5.58 -0.38 16.47
CA ALA A 55 6.30 -1.10 15.42
C ALA A 55 7.84 -1.02 15.61
N PRO A 56 8.54 -2.17 15.75
CA PRO A 56 9.99 -2.17 15.95
C PRO A 56 10.79 -1.87 14.67
N MET A 57 10.16 -2.01 13.50
CA MET A 57 10.74 -1.82 12.18
C MET A 57 9.73 -1.17 11.26
N LEU A 58 10.21 -0.38 10.30
CA LEU A 58 9.45 0.38 9.33
C LEU A 58 8.35 1.25 9.96
N TYR A 59 8.64 1.81 11.14
CA TYR A 59 7.75 2.73 11.84
C TYR A 59 7.78 4.13 11.20
N ILE A 60 6.73 4.90 11.45
CA ILE A 60 6.61 6.28 10.97
C ILE A 60 7.77 7.14 11.50
N GLY A 61 8.52 7.74 10.60
CA GLY A 61 9.72 8.53 10.87
C GLY A 61 11.04 7.73 10.83
N GLU A 62 11.00 6.41 10.60
CA GLU A 62 12.23 5.63 10.46
C GLU A 62 13.07 6.13 9.27
N LYS A 63 14.39 6.27 9.50
CA LYS A 63 15.38 6.54 8.47
C LYS A 63 15.86 5.25 7.82
N VAL A 64 15.77 5.18 6.49
CA VAL A 64 16.21 4.03 5.69
C VAL A 64 17.07 4.46 4.50
N GLY A 65 17.90 3.54 4.01
CA GLY A 65 18.85 3.79 2.92
C GLY A 65 20.28 3.99 3.40
N SER A 66 21.22 3.89 2.46
CA SER A 66 22.66 3.85 2.74
C SER A 66 23.33 5.22 2.74
N ALA A 67 22.59 6.32 2.53
CA ALA A 67 23.16 7.66 2.32
C ALA A 67 22.46 8.76 3.14
N PRO A 68 22.28 8.62 4.47
CA PRO A 68 21.65 9.63 5.30
C PRO A 68 22.38 10.98 5.20
N GLY A 69 21.65 12.07 4.95
CA GLY A 69 22.17 13.43 4.79
C GLY A 69 22.98 13.67 3.51
N LYS A 70 23.09 12.69 2.60
CA LYS A 70 23.89 12.78 1.37
C LYS A 70 23.12 12.38 0.11
N GLY A 71 22.25 11.39 0.22
CA GLY A 71 21.41 10.91 -0.86
C GLY A 71 20.22 11.83 -1.14
N PRO A 72 19.47 11.55 -2.21
CA PRO A 72 18.19 12.21 -2.43
C PRO A 72 17.27 11.95 -1.23
N LYS A 73 16.61 13.01 -0.77
CA LYS A 73 15.60 12.92 0.27
C LYS A 73 14.30 12.44 -0.33
N ILE A 74 13.78 11.35 0.20
CA ILE A 74 12.55 10.73 -0.30
C ILE A 74 11.66 10.30 0.86
N ASP A 75 10.37 10.48 0.66
CA ASP A 75 9.35 9.93 1.55
C ASP A 75 8.89 8.58 1.01
N ILE A 76 8.67 7.65 1.93
CA ILE A 76 8.34 6.26 1.62
C ILE A 76 7.05 5.90 2.36
N ALA A 77 6.05 5.49 1.59
CA ALA A 77 4.88 4.79 2.10
C ALA A 77 5.02 3.31 1.75
N LEU A 78 4.80 2.42 2.70
CA LEU A 78 4.98 0.99 2.49
C LEU A 78 3.90 0.18 3.21
N ASP A 79 3.66 -0.99 2.65
CA ASP A 79 2.93 -2.10 3.27
C ASP A 79 3.67 -3.37 2.83
N PRO A 80 4.60 -3.89 3.67
CA PRO A 80 5.44 -5.02 3.34
C PRO A 80 4.63 -6.27 3.03
N LEU A 81 3.47 -6.45 3.68
CA LEU A 81 2.54 -7.52 3.41
C LEU A 81 1.08 -7.06 3.56
N GLU A 82 0.55 -6.52 2.46
CA GLU A 82 -0.89 -6.28 2.35
C GLU A 82 -1.59 -7.63 2.32
N GLY A 83 -2.54 -7.82 3.23
CA GLY A 83 -3.27 -9.07 3.37
C GLY A 83 -2.49 -10.16 4.12
N THR A 84 -2.04 -9.89 5.34
CA THR A 84 -1.41 -10.90 6.23
C THR A 84 -2.31 -12.11 6.45
N THR A 85 -3.59 -11.91 6.76
CA THR A 85 -4.62 -12.97 6.85
C THR A 85 -4.80 -13.72 5.53
N ILE A 86 -4.78 -13.00 4.41
CA ILE A 86 -4.90 -13.58 3.07
C ILE A 86 -3.71 -14.54 2.83
N THR A 87 -2.48 -14.07 3.11
CA THR A 87 -1.25 -14.87 3.00
C THR A 87 -1.31 -16.11 3.89
N ALA A 88 -1.64 -15.94 5.17
CA ALA A 88 -1.71 -17.04 6.13
C ALA A 88 -2.73 -18.12 5.72
N LYS A 89 -3.81 -17.74 5.03
CA LYS A 89 -4.88 -18.64 4.57
C LYS A 89 -4.73 -19.08 3.10
N ALA A 90 -3.65 -18.70 2.42
CA ALA A 90 -3.44 -18.94 0.98
C ALA A 90 -4.58 -18.39 0.10
N GLY A 91 -5.14 -17.24 0.48
CA GLY A 91 -6.10 -16.50 -0.31
C GLY A 91 -5.43 -15.74 -1.48
N PRO A 92 -6.22 -15.29 -2.46
CA PRO A 92 -5.73 -14.46 -3.56
C PRO A 92 -5.52 -13.01 -3.10
N ASN A 93 -4.69 -12.28 -3.86
CA ASN A 93 -4.51 -10.82 -3.81
C ASN A 93 -3.63 -10.24 -2.69
N ALA A 94 -2.98 -11.05 -1.85
CA ALA A 94 -1.92 -10.53 -0.99
C ALA A 94 -0.75 -9.97 -1.82
N LEU A 95 -0.16 -8.86 -1.39
CA LEU A 95 0.92 -8.19 -2.12
C LEU A 95 1.92 -7.50 -1.19
N ALA A 96 3.16 -7.33 -1.66
CA ALA A 96 4.11 -6.41 -1.07
C ALA A 96 4.13 -5.12 -1.89
N VAL A 97 3.92 -3.97 -1.24
CA VAL A 97 3.77 -2.69 -1.94
C VAL A 97 4.56 -1.58 -1.26
N LEU A 98 5.04 -0.65 -2.07
CA LEU A 98 5.58 0.62 -1.62
C LEU A 98 5.29 1.71 -2.64
N ALA A 99 5.24 2.94 -2.16
CA ALA A 99 5.19 4.17 -2.93
C ALA A 99 6.25 5.15 -2.41
N ILE A 100 6.82 5.92 -3.33
CA ILE A 100 7.90 6.87 -3.02
C ILE A 100 7.59 8.18 -3.71
N ALA A 101 7.88 9.28 -3.01
CA ALA A 101 7.85 10.60 -3.59
C ALA A 101 9.00 11.46 -3.03
N GLU A 102 9.16 12.67 -3.58
CA GLU A 102 9.98 13.70 -2.95
C GLU A 102 9.42 14.02 -1.55
N GLU A 103 10.29 14.50 -0.66
CA GLU A 103 9.93 14.88 0.72
C GLU A 103 8.71 15.83 0.73
N GLY A 104 7.65 15.45 1.44
CA GLY A 104 6.40 16.20 1.58
C GLY A 104 5.33 15.95 0.51
N CYS A 105 5.56 15.04 -0.45
CA CYS A 105 4.59 14.76 -1.52
C CYS A 105 3.64 13.60 -1.23
N LEU A 106 3.81 12.89 -0.11
CA LEU A 106 2.85 11.89 0.37
C LEU A 106 2.01 12.48 1.49
N LEU A 107 0.72 12.21 1.48
CA LEU A 107 -0.15 12.57 2.60
C LEU A 107 0.27 11.75 3.82
N ASN A 108 0.69 12.41 4.89
CA ASN A 108 0.89 11.78 6.19
C ASN A 108 -0.48 11.39 6.77
N ALA A 109 -0.93 10.18 6.45
CA ALA A 109 -2.22 9.67 6.87
C ALA A 109 -2.09 9.06 8.29
N PRO A 110 -2.95 9.44 9.25
CA PRO A 110 -3.02 8.75 10.53
C PRO A 110 -3.63 7.35 10.35
N ASP A 111 -3.37 6.46 11.30
CA ASP A 111 -3.95 5.11 11.32
C ASP A 111 -5.45 5.16 11.70
N VAL A 112 -6.29 5.44 10.70
CA VAL A 112 -7.74 5.56 10.81
C VAL A 112 -8.42 5.04 9.55
N TYR A 113 -9.72 4.78 9.64
CA TYR A 113 -10.52 4.47 8.45
C TYR A 113 -10.58 5.65 7.46
N MET A 114 -10.73 5.30 6.18
CA MET A 114 -10.87 6.26 5.08
C MET A 114 -11.90 5.74 4.09
N ASP A 115 -12.90 6.58 3.79
CA ASP A 115 -13.82 6.32 2.69
C ASP A 115 -13.09 6.49 1.36
N LYS A 116 -13.14 5.45 0.51
CA LYS A 116 -12.43 5.41 -0.76
C LYS A 116 -13.41 5.18 -1.90
N ILE A 117 -13.25 5.97 -2.97
CA ILE A 117 -13.88 5.72 -4.26
C ILE A 117 -12.83 5.95 -5.35
N ALA A 118 -12.71 5.02 -6.28
CA ALA A 118 -11.71 5.07 -7.33
C ALA A 118 -12.27 4.52 -8.65
N VAL A 119 -11.84 5.10 -9.76
CA VAL A 119 -12.07 4.60 -11.12
C VAL A 119 -10.78 4.66 -11.91
N GLY A 120 -10.68 3.82 -12.94
CA GLY A 120 -9.54 3.82 -13.86
C GLY A 120 -9.47 5.07 -14.75
N PRO A 121 -8.43 5.18 -15.58
CA PRO A 121 -8.32 6.27 -16.54
C PRO A 121 -9.40 6.18 -17.64
N GLY A 122 -9.56 7.26 -18.41
CA GLY A 122 -10.47 7.31 -19.56
C GLY A 122 -11.87 7.87 -19.26
N TYR A 123 -12.15 8.22 -18.01
CA TYR A 123 -13.38 8.90 -17.61
C TYR A 123 -13.16 10.41 -17.43
N PRO A 124 -14.22 11.23 -17.57
CA PRO A 124 -14.16 12.65 -17.26
C PRO A 124 -13.75 12.90 -15.79
N ALA A 125 -12.99 13.97 -15.55
CA ALA A 125 -12.70 14.41 -14.19
C ALA A 125 -14.01 14.69 -13.42
N GLY A 126 -14.07 14.28 -12.15
CA GLY A 126 -15.26 14.45 -11.30
C GLY A 126 -16.42 13.50 -11.62
N VAL A 127 -16.20 12.45 -12.42
CA VAL A 127 -17.23 11.42 -12.68
C VAL A 127 -17.72 10.76 -11.38
N ILE A 128 -16.81 10.55 -10.43
CA ILE A 128 -17.08 10.05 -9.08
C ILE A 128 -16.88 11.14 -8.04
N ASP A 129 -17.63 11.07 -6.94
CA ASP A 129 -17.54 11.98 -5.80
C ASP A 129 -17.95 11.25 -4.51
N LEU A 130 -17.25 11.50 -3.40
CA LEU A 130 -17.59 10.94 -2.09
C LEU A 130 -18.88 11.54 -1.52
N GLU A 131 -19.28 12.74 -1.92
CA GLU A 131 -20.53 13.36 -1.48
C GLU A 131 -21.77 12.77 -2.18
N LYS A 132 -21.58 12.03 -3.27
CA LYS A 132 -22.65 11.33 -4.00
C LYS A 132 -22.93 9.97 -3.37
N SER A 133 -24.19 9.52 -3.44
CA SER A 133 -24.52 8.15 -3.10
C SER A 133 -23.85 7.14 -4.05
N ALA A 134 -23.67 5.90 -3.59
CA ALA A 134 -23.15 4.81 -4.42
C ALA A 134 -23.94 4.65 -5.73
N THR A 135 -25.28 4.77 -5.67
CA THR A 135 -26.16 4.69 -6.85
C THR A 135 -25.88 5.79 -7.87
N GLU A 136 -25.65 7.03 -7.40
CA GLU A 136 -25.34 8.16 -8.29
C GLU A 136 -23.98 7.99 -8.95
N ASN A 137 -22.97 7.56 -8.19
CA ASN A 137 -21.64 7.27 -8.72
C ASN A 137 -21.66 6.14 -9.77
N VAL A 138 -22.35 5.02 -9.50
CA VAL A 138 -22.48 3.91 -10.46
C VAL A 138 -23.15 4.36 -11.75
N ARG A 139 -24.24 5.15 -11.66
CA ARG A 139 -24.92 5.70 -12.85
C ARG A 139 -24.04 6.66 -13.64
N ALA A 140 -23.27 7.51 -12.95
CA ALA A 140 -22.36 8.45 -13.60
C ALA A 140 -21.24 7.72 -14.37
N VAL A 141 -20.65 6.70 -13.76
CA VAL A 141 -19.62 5.86 -14.40
C VAL A 141 -20.21 5.07 -15.56
N ALA A 142 -21.40 4.48 -15.41
CA ALA A 142 -22.09 3.75 -16.47
C ALA A 142 -22.38 4.64 -17.69
N ALA A 143 -22.93 5.83 -17.46
CA ALA A 143 -23.20 6.81 -18.51
C ALA A 143 -21.91 7.27 -19.21
N ALA A 144 -20.83 7.50 -18.46
CA ALA A 144 -19.54 7.88 -19.04
C ALA A 144 -18.89 6.74 -19.84
N LYS A 145 -19.14 5.47 -19.46
CA LYS A 145 -18.68 4.28 -20.18
C LYS A 145 -19.55 3.93 -21.40
N GLY A 146 -20.79 4.43 -21.45
CA GLY A 146 -21.77 4.10 -22.49
C GLY A 146 -22.43 2.73 -22.32
N VAL A 147 -22.61 2.29 -21.07
CA VAL A 147 -23.23 1.00 -20.70
C VAL A 147 -24.35 1.21 -19.68
N GLU A 148 -25.13 0.17 -19.41
CA GLU A 148 -26.15 0.22 -18.36
C GLU A 148 -25.55 0.03 -16.96
N PRO A 149 -26.18 0.55 -15.88
CA PRO A 149 -25.63 0.48 -14.52
C PRO A 149 -25.28 -0.93 -14.02
N HIS A 150 -26.01 -1.95 -14.46
CA HIS A 150 -25.77 -3.34 -14.05
C HIS A 150 -24.52 -3.97 -14.69
N GLU A 151 -23.92 -3.29 -15.67
CA GLU A 151 -22.66 -3.70 -16.32
C GLU A 151 -21.42 -3.09 -15.62
N ILE A 152 -21.64 -2.30 -14.56
CA ILE A 152 -20.58 -1.79 -13.70
C ILE A 152 -20.38 -2.76 -12.54
N ILE A 153 -19.17 -3.30 -12.42
CA ILE A 153 -18.75 -4.11 -11.28
C ILE A 153 -18.04 -3.18 -10.30
N ALA A 154 -18.62 -3.04 -9.11
CA ALA A 154 -17.97 -2.38 -7.99
C ALA A 154 -17.32 -3.43 -7.08
N CYS A 155 -16.11 -3.15 -6.59
CA CYS A 155 -15.45 -3.93 -5.56
C CYS A 155 -15.63 -3.21 -4.21
N VAL A 156 -16.09 -3.93 -3.20
CA VAL A 156 -16.24 -3.45 -1.82
C VAL A 156 -15.65 -4.50 -0.88
N LEU A 157 -15.15 -4.06 0.27
CA LEU A 157 -14.80 -4.98 1.35
C LEU A 157 -16.08 -5.60 1.91
N ASP A 158 -16.04 -6.89 2.21
CA ASP A 158 -17.15 -7.65 2.86
C ASP A 158 -17.26 -7.30 4.35
#